data_AF-A0AAE9NVL2-F1
#
_entry.id   AF-A0AAE9NVL2-F1
#
_cell.length_a   1.000
_cell.length_b   1.000
_cell.length_c   1.000
_cell.angle_alpha   90.00
_cell.angle_beta   90.00
_cell.angle_gamma   90.00
#
_symmetry.space_group_name_H-M   'P 1'
#
loop_
_entity.id
_entity.type
_entity.pdbx_description
1 polymer ?
#
loop_
_entity_poly.entity_id
_entity_poly.type
_entity_poly.pdbx_seq_one_letter_code
_entity_poly.pdbx_strand_id
1 'polypeptide(L)' 'MPQSSRYSDEHVEQLLSEMVNVLEKHHAPTDLALMVLGNMVTNLINTSIAPAQRQILARSFAEALQASIKKADKAH' A
#
# COMPACT_ATOMS: atom_id res chain seq x y z
N MET A 1 18.75 -6.21 13.72
CA MET A 1 18.74 -4.79 14.11
C MET A 1 17.36 -4.23 13.78
N PRO A 2 16.63 -3.61 14.72
CA PRO A 2 15.34 -3.01 14.39
C PRO A 2 15.63 -1.86 13.43
N GLN A 3 15.12 -1.98 12.21
CA GLN A 3 15.03 -0.84 11.30
C GLN A 3 14.14 0.17 12.04
N SER A 4 14.74 1.19 12.63
CA SER A 4 13.96 2.31 13.17
C SER A 4 13.10 2.81 12.02
N SER A 5 11.80 2.52 12.09
CA SER A 5 10.85 3.06 11.13
C SER A 5 11.04 4.57 11.15
N ARG A 6 11.32 5.16 10.00
CA ARG A 6 11.47 6.63 9.87
C ARG A 6 10.18 7.38 10.24
N TYR A 7 9.08 6.64 10.40
CA TYR A 7 7.77 7.13 10.78
C TYR A 7 7.33 6.42 12.07
N SER A 8 6.67 7.14 12.98
CA SER A 8 6.08 6.49 14.15
C SER A 8 4.96 5.55 13.71
N ASP A 9 4.87 4.39 14.36
CA ASP A 9 3.83 3.40 14.07
C ASP A 9 2.44 4.03 14.20
N GLU A 10 2.24 4.90 15.20
CA GLU A 10 1.01 5.67 15.40
C GLU A 10 0.64 6.52 14.19
N HIS A 11 1.59 7.22 13.57
CA HIS A 11 1.31 8.07 12.42
C HIS A 11 0.91 7.24 11.19
N VAL A 12 1.53 6.07 11.02
CA VAL A 12 1.17 5.14 9.94
C VAL A 12 -0.23 4.58 10.15
N GLU A 13 -0.55 4.16 11.38
CA GLU A 13 -1.88 3.63 11.74
C GLU A 13 -2.98 4.67 11.56
N GLN A 14 -2.76 5.92 11.96
CA GLN A 14 -3.70 7.02 11.76
C GLN A 14 -4.03 7.21 10.26
N LEU A 15 -3.01 7.30 9.41
CA LEU A 15 -3.20 7.46 7.96
C LEU A 15 -3.95 6.26 7.35
N LEU A 16 -3.61 5.04 7.77
CA LEU A 16 -4.32 3.85 7.31
C LEU A 16 -5.79 3.86 7.73
N SER A 17 -6.09 4.23 8.97
CA SER A 17 -7.47 4.33 9.48
C SER A 17 -8.28 5.36 8.70
N GLU A 18 -7.71 6.54 8.42
CA GLU A 18 -8.38 7.56 7.61
C GLU A 18 -8.69 7.06 6.20
N MET A 19 -7.76 6.36 5.55
CA MET A 19 -7.98 5.79 4.22
C MET A 19 -9.08 4.72 4.23
N VAL A 20 -9.12 3.86 5.24
CA VAL A 20 -10.18 2.85 5.41
C VAL A 20 -11.54 3.55 5.60
N ASN A 21 -11.60 4.55 6.47
CA ASN A 21 -12.83 5.30 6.74
C ASN A 21 -13.38 5.97 5.47
N VAL A 22 -12.51 6.47 4.58
CA VAL A 22 -12.95 7.03 3.28
C VAL A 22 -13.58 5.95 2.40
N LEU A 23 -12.97 4.77 2.30
CA LEU A 23 -13.52 3.68 1.49
C LEU A 23 -14.86 3.19 2.04
N GLU A 24 -14.99 3.06 3.37
CA GLU A 24 -16.22 2.66 4.05
C GLU A 24 -17.34 3.69 3.89
N LYS A 25 -17.03 4.97 4.09
CA LYS A 25 -17.97 6.09 3.93
C LYS A 25 -18.63 6.11 2.55
N HIS A 26 -17.88 5.72 1.52
CA HIS A 26 -18.36 5.68 0.14
C HIS A 26 -18.94 4.32 -0.27
N HIS A 27 -19.02 3.36 0.66
CA HIS A 27 -19.46 1.99 0.40
C HIS A 27 -18.75 1.37 -0.82
N ALA A 28 -17.45 1.65 -0.96
CA ALA A 28 -16.69 1.18 -2.11
C ALA A 28 -16.59 -0.35 -2.07
N PRO A 29 -17.11 -1.09 -3.08
CA PRO A 29 -16.89 -2.52 -3.16
C PRO A 29 -15.41 -2.83 -3.37
N THR A 30 -15.00 -4.06 -3.07
CA THR A 30 -13.58 -4.46 -3.06
C THR A 30 -12.87 -4.18 -4.39
N ASP A 31 -13.53 -4.43 -5.51
CA ASP A 31 -13.00 -4.17 -6.85
C ASP A 31 -12.75 -2.66 -7.10
N LEU A 32 -13.69 -1.81 -6.71
CA LEU A 32 -13.53 -0.35 -6.79
C LEU A 32 -12.42 0.15 -5.87
N ALA A 33 -12.37 -0.34 -4.62
CA ALA A 33 -11.33 0.01 -3.66
C ALA A 33 -9.93 -0.36 -4.18
N LEU A 34 -9.76 -1.58 -4.71
CA LEU A 34 -8.50 -2.04 -5.31
C LEU A 34 -8.11 -1.18 -6.53
N MET A 35 -9.07 -0.84 -7.39
CA MET A 35 -8.83 0.03 -8.54
C MET A 35 -8.34 1.43 -8.12
N VAL A 36 -9.01 2.05 -7.16
CA VAL A 36 -8.66 3.41 -6.67
C VAL A 36 -7.30 3.41 -5.98
N LEU A 37 -7.03 2.44 -5.12
CA LEU A 37 -5.73 2.30 -4.45
C LEU A 37 -4.59 2.07 -5.47
N GLY A 38 -4.83 1.22 -6.48
CA GLY A 38 -3.89 1.01 -7.58
C GLY A 38 -3.60 2.29 -8.37
N ASN A 39 -4.64 3.08 -8.68
CA ASN A 39 -4.50 4.37 -9.35
C ASN A 39 -3.72 5.38 -8.48
N MET A 40 -3.95 5.41 -7.18
CA MET A 40 -3.23 6.28 -6.25
C MET A 40 -1.73 5.95 -6.22
N VAL A 41 -1.37 4.67 -6.09
CA VAL A 41 0.04 4.22 -6.13
C VAL A 41 0.68 4.56 -7.48
N THR A 42 -0.05 4.31 -8.59
CA THR A 42 0.43 4.62 -9.94
C THR A 42 0.67 6.11 -10.13
N ASN A 43 -0.22 6.95 -9.62
CA ASN A 43 -0.07 8.40 -9.66
C ASN A 43 1.17 8.84 -8.88
N LEU A 44 1.36 8.36 -7.63
CA LEU A 44 2.53 8.68 -6.81
C LEU A 44 3.84 8.32 -7.52
N ILE A 45 3.91 7.14 -8.14
CA ILE A 45 5.11 6.71 -8.89
C ILE A 45 5.33 7.61 -10.12
N ASN A 46 4.28 8.02 -10.82
CA ASN A 46 4.42 8.85 -12.01
C ASN A 46 4.75 10.31 -11.70
N THR A 47 4.30 10.86 -10.57
CA THR A 47 4.50 12.28 -10.24
C THR A 47 5.71 12.52 -9.36
N SER A 48 5.96 11.64 -8.40
CA SER A 48 6.90 11.91 -7.30
C SER A 48 8.23 11.16 -7.44
N ILE A 49 8.35 10.28 -8.44
CA ILE A 49 9.54 9.45 -8.68
C ILE A 49 10.14 9.77 -10.05
N ALA A 50 11.48 9.90 -10.08
CA ALA A 50 12.23 10.10 -11.31
C ALA A 50 11.97 8.96 -12.32
N PRO A 51 11.78 9.26 -13.63
CA PRO A 51 11.41 8.26 -14.63
C PRO A 51 12.24 6.98 -14.61
N ALA A 52 13.56 7.12 -14.43
CA ALA A 52 14.51 6.00 -14.40
C ALA A 52 14.28 5.02 -13.24
N GLN A 53 13.63 5.45 -12.14
CA GLN A 53 13.43 4.63 -10.93
C GLN A 53 12.02 4.03 -10.84
N ARG A 54 11.07 4.49 -11.65
CA ARG A 54 9.64 4.10 -11.54
C ARG A 54 9.43 2.60 -11.66
N GLN A 55 10.04 1.97 -12.65
CA GLN A 55 9.89 0.53 -12.90
C GLN A 55 10.46 -0.31 -11.75
N ILE A 56 11.62 0.09 -11.21
CA ILE A 56 12.27 -0.61 -10.09
C ILE A 56 11.39 -0.50 -8.85
N LEU A 57 10.91 0.71 -8.53
CA LEU A 57 10.04 0.92 -7.36
C LEU A 57 8.69 0.22 -7.50
N ALA A 58 8.07 0.23 -8.68
CA ALA A 58 6.83 -0.49 -8.94
C ALA A 58 7.00 -2.00 -8.72
N ARG A 59 8.10 -2.58 -9.20
CA ARG A 59 8.42 -4.00 -8.98
C ARG A 59 8.61 -4.30 -7.49
N SER A 60 9.44 -3.53 -6.79
CA SER A 60 9.69 -3.75 -5.36
C SER A 60 8.41 -3.60 -4.53
N PHE A 61 7.53 -2.65 -4.87
CA PHE A 61 6.22 -2.50 -4.23
C PHE A 61 5.35 -3.75 -4.44
N ALA A 62 5.27 -4.26 -5.67
CA ALA A 62 4.49 -5.45 -5.99
C ALA A 62 5.03 -6.70 -5.27
N GLU A 63 6.35 -6.86 -5.19
CA GLU A 63 7.00 -7.95 -4.44
C GLU A 63 6.70 -7.87 -2.94
N ALA A 64 6.78 -6.67 -2.35
CA ALA A 64 6.44 -6.46 -0.95
C ALA A 64 4.96 -6.77 -0.68
N LEU A 65 4.04 -6.31 -1.55
CA LEU A 65 2.62 -6.62 -1.46
C LEU A 65 2.38 -8.14 -1.48
N GLN A 66 3.00 -8.85 -2.41
CA GLN A 66 2.88 -10.31 -2.51
C GLN A 66 3.43 -11.02 -1.26
N ALA A 67 4.53 -10.52 -0.69
CA ALA A 67 5.11 -11.08 0.54
C ALA A 67 4.25 -10.82 1.79
N SER A 68 3.52 -9.70 1.82
CA SER A 68 2.62 -9.34 2.93
C SER A 68 1.31 -10.12 2.95
N ILE A 69 0.89 -10.67 1.80
CA ILE A 69 -0.30 -11.53 1.74
C ILE A 69 0.08 -12.89 2.33
N LYS A 70 -0.35 -13.15 3.57
CA LYS A 70 -0.22 -14.46 4.21
C LYS A 70 -0.90 -15.50 3.31
N LYS A 71 -0.13 -16.50 2.83
CA LYS A 71 -0.74 -17.74 2.35
C LYS A 71 -1.53 -18.32 3.52
N ALA A 72 -2.80 -18.64 3.29
CA ALA A 72 -3.66 -19.25 4.30
C ALA A 72 -2.87 -20.31 5.08
N ASP A 73 -2.93 -20.16 6.39
CA ASP A 73 -2.26 -20.96 7.40
C ASP A 73 -2.33 -22.45 7.05
N LYS A 74 -1.20 -23.04 6.63
CA LYS A 74 -1.04 -24.48 6.78
C LYS A 74 -0.73 -24.68 8.25
N ALA A 75 -1.79 -24.98 9.00
CA ALA A 75 -1.79 -25.42 10.38
C ALA A 75 -0.51 -26.21 10.73
N HIS A 76 0.20 -25.72 11.73
CA HIS A 76 1.11 -26.48 12.56
C HIS A 76 0.62 -26.40 14.00
#